data_AF-A0A3D0NNN5-F1
#
_entry.id   AF-A0A3D0NNN5-F1
#
_cell.length_a   1.000
_cell.length_b   1.000
_cell.length_c   1.000
_cell.angle_alpha   90.00
_cell.angle_beta   90.00
_cell.angle_gamma   90.00
#
_symmetry.space_group_name_H-M   'P 1'
#
loop_
_entity.id
_entity.type
_entity.pdbx_description
1 polymer ?
#
loop_
_entity_poly.entity_id
_entity_poly.type
_entity_poly.pdbx_seq_one_letter_code
_entity_poly.pdbx_strand_id
1 'polypeptide(L)'
;SFGDSMYFRTERQTLWKLPDSGAILFTIRTYCQSLSSVDQRYPEFRQHLGQTLVTASQETRHYKGWEPLWEDLMAWTGQSGG
;
A
#
# COMPACT_ATOMS: atom_id res chain seq x y z
N SER A 1 -6.85 16.59 -4.90
CA SER A 1 -5.49 16.31 -5.39
C SER A 1 -5.34 14.81 -5.65
N PHE A 2 -4.29 14.32 -6.33
CA PHE A 2 -4.07 12.87 -6.52
C PHE A 2 -4.15 12.10 -5.20
N GLY A 3 -3.57 12.66 -4.13
CA GLY A 3 -3.57 12.06 -2.79
C GLY A 3 -4.96 11.92 -2.15
N ASP A 4 -5.94 12.72 -2.56
CA ASP A 4 -7.32 12.65 -2.01
C ASP A 4 -8.17 11.62 -2.76
N SER A 5 -7.85 11.38 -4.03
CA SER A 5 -8.59 10.42 -4.89
C SER A 5 -8.08 8.99 -4.74
N MET A 6 -6.83 8.81 -4.29
CA MET A 6 -6.16 7.52 -4.15
C MET A 6 -6.15 7.04 -2.70
N TYR A 7 -6.28 5.73 -2.51
CA TYR A 7 -6.36 5.11 -1.18
C TYR A 7 -5.22 4.13 -0.96
N PHE A 8 -4.55 4.26 0.19
CA PHE A 8 -3.60 3.27 0.69
C PHE A 8 -4.35 2.18 1.44
N ARG A 9 -4.32 0.97 0.89
CA ARG A 9 -4.93 -0.23 1.48
C ARG A 9 -3.86 -1.08 2.13
N THR A 10 -4.01 -1.34 3.42
CA THR A 10 -3.16 -2.29 4.16
C THR A 10 -4.00 -3.39 4.79
N GLU A 11 -3.40 -4.56 4.93
CA GLU A 11 -4.01 -5.70 5.59
C GLU A 11 -3.21 -6.07 6.83
N ARG A 12 -3.84 -6.04 8.01
CA ARG A 12 -3.30 -6.70 9.19
C ARG A 12 -3.80 -8.13 9.22
N GLN A 13 -2.91 -9.03 8.83
CA GLN A 13 -3.17 -10.46 8.79
C GLN A 13 -2.72 -11.11 10.10
N THR A 14 -3.54 -12.00 10.67
CA THR A 14 -3.15 -12.77 11.87
C THR A 14 -3.49 -14.24 11.69
N LEU A 15 -2.66 -15.12 12.23
CA LEU A 15 -2.85 -16.57 12.26
C LEU A 15 -2.98 -17.01 13.71
N TRP A 16 -4.06 -17.73 14.02
CA TRP A 16 -4.32 -18.26 15.35
C TRP A 16 -4.68 -19.74 15.24
N LYS A 17 -4.04 -20.59 16.05
CA LYS A 17 -4.47 -21.99 16.19
C LYS A 17 -5.64 -22.05 17.18
N LEU A 18 -6.76 -22.60 16.75
CA LEU A 18 -7.92 -22.78 17.62
C LEU A 18 -7.64 -23.91 18.62
N PRO A 19 -7.93 -23.70 19.93
CA PRO A 19 -7.51 -24.63 20.98
C PRO A 19 -8.17 -26.00 20.86
N ASP A 20 -9.47 -26.04 20.52
CA ASP A 20 -10.24 -27.28 20.55
C ASP A 20 -10.13 -28.08 19.24
N SER A 21 -10.19 -27.40 18.09
CA SER A 21 -10.19 -28.04 16.77
C SER A 21 -8.81 -28.18 16.14
N GLY A 22 -7.82 -27.42 16.64
CA GLY A 22 -6.48 -27.35 16.06
C GLY A 22 -6.41 -26.66 14.68
N ALA A 23 -7.54 -26.19 14.14
CA ALA A 23 -7.59 -25.46 12.88
C ALA A 23 -6.88 -24.09 12.99
N ILE A 24 -6.49 -23.52 11.85
CA ILE A 24 -5.88 -22.20 11.78
C ILE A 24 -6.92 -21.16 11.38
N LEU A 25 -7.23 -20.24 12.29
CA LEU A 25 -7.99 -19.03 12.01
C LEU A 25 -7.05 -18.00 11.37
N PHE A 26 -7.32 -17.68 10.11
CA PHE A 26 -6.64 -16.60 9.40
C PHE A 26 -7.56 -15.39 9.29
N THR A 27 -7.23 -14.31 9.99
CA THR A 27 -8.03 -13.07 9.94
C THR A 27 -7.35 -12.04 9.06
N ILE A 28 -8.13 -11.34 8.23
CA ILE A 28 -7.66 -10.19 7.46
C ILE A 28 -8.44 -8.96 7.93
N ARG A 29 -7.75 -8.02 8.61
CA ARG A 29 -8.31 -6.70 8.91
C ARG A 29 -7.78 -5.69 7.89
N THR A 30 -8.67 -5.20 7.03
CA THR A 30 -8.34 -4.18 6.03
C THR A 30 -8.44 -2.77 6.62
N TYR A 31 -7.44 -1.93 6.36
CA TYR A 31 -7.48 -0.48 6.56
C TYR A 31 -7.40 0.21 5.20
N CYS A 32 -8.29 1.16 4.95
CA CYS A 32 -8.32 1.97 3.73
C CYS A 32 -8.39 3.44 4.13
N GLN A 33 -7.41 4.23 3.70
CA GLN A 33 -7.36 5.68 3.95
C GLN A 33 -6.84 6.37 2.70
N SER A 34 -7.29 7.60 2.42
CA SER A 34 -6.72 8.41 1.32
C SER A 34 -5.22 8.61 1.55
N LEU A 35 -4.41 8.67 0.49
CA LEU A 35 -2.98 8.96 0.59
C LEU A 35 -2.70 10.27 1.34
N SER A 36 -3.50 11.32 1.11
CA SER A 36 -3.38 12.60 1.83
C SER A 36 -3.54 12.44 3.35
N SER A 37 -4.54 11.66 3.79
CA SER A 37 -4.76 11.38 5.23
C SER A 37 -3.58 10.64 5.85
N VAL A 38 -2.97 9.70 5.13
CA VAL A 38 -1.82 8.95 5.64
C VAL A 38 -0.58 9.85 5.69
N ASP A 39 -0.33 10.62 4.63
CA ASP A 39 0.78 11.57 4.53
C ASP A 39 0.71 12.67 5.60
N GLN A 40 -0.48 13.23 5.85
CA GLN A 40 -0.68 14.21 6.92
C GLN A 40 -0.39 13.61 8.31
N ARG A 41 -0.71 12.33 8.50
CA ARG A 41 -0.51 11.63 9.77
C ARG A 41 0.94 11.19 9.99
N TYR A 42 1.65 10.88 8.91
CA TYR A 42 3.00 10.31 8.92
C TYR A 42 3.87 11.08 7.91
N PRO A 43 4.60 12.13 8.34
CA PRO A 43 5.34 13.02 7.43
C PRO A 43 6.34 12.34 6.49
N GLU A 44 6.88 11.18 6.91
CA GLU A 44 7.84 10.38 6.14
C GLU A 44 7.17 9.42 5.13
N PHE A 45 5.85 9.24 5.21
CA PHE A 45 5.11 8.22 4.45
C PHE A 45 5.33 8.36 2.94
N ARG A 46 5.13 9.56 2.40
CA ARG A 46 5.21 9.81 0.96
C ARG A 46 6.60 9.54 0.40
N GLN A 47 7.65 9.95 1.11
CA GLN A 47 9.03 9.68 0.72
C GLN A 47 9.34 8.17 0.75
N HIS A 48 9.00 7.50 1.85
CA HIS A 48 9.25 6.06 1.99
C HIS A 48 8.45 5.23 0.99
N LEU A 49 7.21 5.63 0.69
CA LEU A 49 6.40 4.99 -0.34
C LEU A 49 7.10 5.11 -1.70
N GLY A 50 7.56 6.30 -2.08
CA GLY A 50 8.30 6.51 -3.33
C GLY A 50 9.55 5.62 -3.42
N GLN A 51 10.38 5.61 -2.37
CA GLN A 51 11.58 4.76 -2.32
C GLN A 51 11.24 3.26 -2.46
N THR A 52 10.15 2.81 -1.84
CA THR A 52 9.67 1.42 -1.95
C THR A 52 9.21 1.11 -3.37
N LEU A 53 8.42 2.00 -3.98
CA LEU A 53 7.88 1.83 -5.32
C LEU A 53 8.98 1.76 -6.38
N VAL A 54 10.05 2.57 -6.29
CA VAL A 54 11.18 2.50 -7.23
C VAL A 54 11.78 1.10 -7.31
N THR A 55 11.79 0.36 -6.19
CA THR A 55 12.31 -1.01 -6.12
C THR A 55 11.32 -2.08 -6.61
N ALA A 56 10.05 -1.72 -6.84
CA ALA A 56 9.03 -2.66 -7.28
C ALA A 56 9.29 -3.12 -8.72
N SER A 57 9.35 -4.43 -8.93
CA SER A 57 9.50 -5.04 -10.25
C SER A 57 8.29 -4.72 -11.15
N GLN A 58 8.49 -4.75 -12.47
CA GLN A 58 7.39 -4.60 -13.42
C GLN A 58 6.28 -5.63 -13.19
N GLU A 59 6.63 -6.87 -12.88
CA GLU A 59 5.67 -7.93 -12.53
C GLU A 59 4.83 -7.56 -11.30
N THR A 60 5.45 -6.98 -10.27
CA THR A 60 4.71 -6.50 -9.08
C THR A 60 3.75 -5.39 -9.46
N ARG A 61 4.19 -4.43 -10.29
CA ARG A 61 3.34 -3.32 -10.75
C ARG A 61 2.14 -3.83 -11.55
N HIS A 62 2.36 -4.79 -12.44
CA HIS A 62 1.33 -5.44 -13.25
C HIS A 62 0.33 -6.20 -12.37
N TYR A 63 0.84 -7.09 -11.51
CA TYR A 63 0.02 -7.89 -10.60
C TYR A 63 -0.83 -7.03 -9.65
N LYS A 64 -0.27 -5.92 -9.17
CA LYS A 64 -0.98 -4.97 -8.30
C LYS A 64 -1.87 -3.99 -9.05
N GLY A 65 -1.88 -4.01 -10.38
CA GLY A 65 -2.68 -3.13 -11.22
C GLY A 65 -2.27 -1.65 -11.13
N TRP A 66 -1.00 -1.37 -10.86
CA TRP A 66 -0.49 -0.01 -10.69
C TRP A 66 -0.13 0.68 -12.01
N GLU A 67 -0.09 -0.06 -13.14
CA GLU A 67 0.34 0.49 -14.44
C GLU A 67 -0.43 1.76 -14.84
N PRO A 68 -1.78 1.84 -14.75
CA PRO A 68 -2.51 3.02 -15.19
C PRO A 68 -2.30 4.26 -14.31
N LEU A 69 -1.80 4.10 -13.09
CA LEU A 69 -1.61 5.17 -12.11
C LEU A 69 -0.13 5.43 -11.80
N TRP A 70 0.79 4.70 -12.45
CA TRP A 70 2.19 4.66 -12.08
C TRP A 70 2.87 6.03 -12.15
N GLU A 71 2.70 6.73 -13.27
CA GLU A 71 3.32 8.05 -13.49
C GLU A 71 2.82 9.08 -12.46
N ASP A 72 1.51 9.17 -12.27
CA ASP A 72 0.91 10.08 -11.30
C ASP A 72 1.30 9.73 -9.86
N LEU A 73 1.40 8.44 -9.52
CA LEU A 73 1.83 7.96 -8.21
C LEU A 73 3.29 8.34 -7.95
N MET A 74 4.18 8.09 -8.91
CA MET A 74 5.60 8.45 -8.80
C MET A 74 5.77 9.96 -8.66
N ALA A 75 5.10 10.75 -9.51
CA ALA A 75 5.09 12.21 -9.43
C ALA A 75 4.58 12.71 -8.07
N TRP A 76 3.50 12.11 -7.52
CA TRP A 76 2.97 12.46 -6.21
C TRP A 76 3.97 12.17 -5.07
N THR A 77 4.77 11.11 -5.18
CA THR A 77 5.84 10.81 -4.20
C THR A 77 7.08 11.71 -4.34
N GLY A 78 7.16 12.52 -5.39
CA GLY A 78 8.34 13.35 -5.69
C GLY A 78 9.55 12.56 -6.22
N GLN A 79 9.35 11.28 -6.57
CA GLN A 79 10.35 10.45 -7.22
C GLN A 79 10.13 10.50 -8.74
N SER A 80 11.19 10.66 -9.52
CA SER A 80 11.09 10.50 -10.97
C SER A 80 10.83 9.03 -11.27
N GLY A 81 9.72 8.71 -11.95
CA GLY A 81 9.47 7.36 -12.44
C GLY A 81 10.57 6.99 -13.42
N GLY A 82 11.42 6.03 -13.03
CA GLY A 82 12.37 5.38 -13.93
C GLY A 82 11.67 4.40 -14.85
#